data_AF-A0A2N9EME4-F1
#
_entry.id   AF-A0A2N9EME4-F1
#
_cell.length_a   1.000
_cell.length_b   1.000
_cell.length_c   1.000
_cell.angle_alpha   90.00
_cell.angle_beta   90.00
_cell.angle_gamma   90.00
#
_symmetry.space_group_name_H-M   'P 1'
#
loop_
_entity.id
_entity.type
_entity.pdbx_description
1 polymer ?
#
loop_
_entity_poly.entity_id
_entity_poly.type
_entity_poly.pdbx_seq_one_letter_code
_entity_poly.pdbx_strand_id
1 'polypeptide(L)'
;MYGPSAQEGLIALGRTSINYGSYQCDHVLSSLIDFVGNTTNQELKSAFMDCASKYHSANEAVTNALFDWQDASYTNASNQITVALQYSRDCGVELQGYNPSPSSCRWD
;
A
#
# COMPACT_ATOMS: atom_id res chain seq x y z
N MET A 1 24.69 15.90 -6.13
CA MET A 1 24.06 15.09 -7.19
C MET A 1 22.57 15.37 -7.15
N TYR A 2 22.00 15.93 -8.21
CA TYR A 2 20.54 15.98 -8.35
C TYR A 2 20.06 14.56 -8.69
N GLY A 3 19.08 14.05 -7.95
CA GLY A 3 18.50 12.73 -8.21
C GLY A 3 17.81 12.67 -9.58
N PRO A 4 17.46 11.45 -10.07
CA PRO A 4 16.86 11.24 -11.39
C PRO A 4 15.59 12.10 -11.64
N SER A 5 14.92 12.57 -10.59
CA SER A 5 13.76 13.46 -10.68
C SER A 5 14.02 14.82 -11.34
N ALA A 6 15.26 15.32 -11.36
CA ALA A 6 15.58 16.62 -11.94
C ALA A 6 15.60 16.61 -13.49
N GLN A 7 15.55 15.43 -14.11
CA GLN A 7 15.62 15.24 -15.58
C GLN A 7 14.38 14.53 -16.15
N GLU A 8 13.46 14.06 -15.31
CA GLU A 8 12.26 13.35 -15.75
C GLU A 8 11.12 14.33 -16.08
N GLY A 9 10.56 14.23 -17.29
CA GLY A 9 9.28 14.88 -17.61
C GLY A 9 8.13 14.28 -16.80
N LEU A 10 7.01 14.97 -16.68
CA LEU A 10 5.84 14.54 -15.88
C LEU A 10 5.41 13.08 -16.17
N ILE A 11 5.51 12.64 -17.42
CA ILE A 11 5.19 11.26 -17.83
C ILE A 11 6.15 10.24 -17.19
N ALA A 12 7.45 10.54 -17.17
CA ALA A 12 8.44 9.66 -16.56
C ALA A 12 8.31 9.65 -15.03
N LEU A 13 8.09 10.83 -14.42
CA LEU A 13 7.83 10.95 -12.98
C LEU A 13 6.63 10.11 -12.54
N GLY A 14 5.49 10.22 -13.24
CA GLY A 14 4.30 9.44 -12.87
C GLY A 14 4.52 7.94 -13.01
N ARG A 15 5.23 7.47 -14.04
CA ARG A 15 5.63 6.06 -14.16
C ARG A 15 6.50 5.63 -12.98
N THR A 16 7.51 6.43 -12.63
CA THR A 16 8.41 6.17 -11.50
C THR A 16 7.63 6.11 -10.17
N SER A 17 6.68 7.02 -9.95
CA SER A 17 5.82 7.01 -8.77
C SER A 17 4.91 5.79 -8.71
N ILE A 18 4.29 5.39 -9.82
CA ILE A 18 3.44 4.18 -9.89
C ILE A 18 4.28 2.93 -9.60
N ASN A 19 5.45 2.79 -10.21
CA ASN A 19 6.36 1.67 -9.94
C ASN A 19 6.78 1.59 -8.46
N TYR A 20 7.04 2.74 -7.83
CA TYR A 20 7.34 2.78 -6.40
C TYR A 20 6.14 2.33 -5.57
N GLY A 21 4.91 2.65 -5.99
CA GLY A 21 3.69 2.15 -5.38
C GLY A 21 3.63 0.61 -5.34
N SER A 22 3.95 -0.07 -6.44
CA SER A 22 3.99 -1.54 -6.48
C SER A 22 5.04 -2.11 -5.53
N TYR A 23 6.25 -1.55 -5.53
CA TYR A 23 7.31 -1.94 -4.60
C TYR A 23 6.88 -1.81 -3.13
N GLN A 24 6.19 -0.73 -2.78
CA GLN A 24 5.68 -0.54 -1.42
C GLN A 24 4.57 -1.55 -1.07
N CYS A 25 3.69 -1.88 -2.03
CA CYS A 25 2.68 -2.91 -1.80
C CYS A 25 3.33 -4.28 -1.50
N ASP A 26 4.34 -4.67 -2.26
CA ASP A 26 5.07 -5.93 -2.04
C ASP A 26 5.80 -5.95 -0.70
N HIS A 27 6.46 -4.83 -0.34
CA HIS A 27 7.17 -4.71 0.93
C HIS A 27 6.22 -4.83 2.14
N VAL A 28 5.06 -4.17 2.07
CA VAL A 28 4.04 -4.27 3.13
C VAL A 28 3.43 -5.66 3.17
N LEU A 29 3.12 -6.26 2.02
CA LEU A 29 2.60 -7.62 1.93
C LEU A 29 3.55 -8.63 2.58
N SER A 30 4.86 -8.55 2.29
CA SER A 30 5.87 -9.40 2.93
C SER A 30 5.87 -9.24 4.44
N SER A 31 5.84 -7.99 4.93
CA SER A 31 5.82 -7.70 6.36
C SER A 31 4.57 -8.28 7.03
N LEU A 32 3.41 -8.19 6.40
CA LEU A 32 2.14 -8.74 6.90
C LEU A 32 2.20 -10.27 7.00
N ILE A 33 2.74 -10.94 5.98
CA ILE A 33 2.91 -12.40 5.98
C ILE A 33 3.85 -12.85 7.11
N ASP A 34 4.94 -12.11 7.33
CA ASP A 34 5.86 -12.39 8.43
C ASP A 34 5.17 -12.25 9.81
N PHE A 35 4.31 -11.24 10.00
CA PHE A 35 3.52 -11.10 11.22
C PHE A 35 2.54 -12.27 11.41
N VAL A 36 1.85 -12.69 10.35
CA VAL A 36 0.93 -13.84 10.35
C VAL A 36 1.64 -15.13 10.74
N GLY A 37 2.89 -15.32 10.32
CA GLY A 37 3.71 -16.49 10.67
C GLY A 37 4.17 -16.50 12.13
N ASN A 38 4.32 -15.33 12.75
CA ASN A 38 4.92 -15.18 14.08
C ASN A 38 3.88 -14.97 15.21
N THR A 39 2.64 -14.61 14.90
CA THR A 39 1.60 -14.37 15.91
C THR A 39 0.86 -15.65 16.31
N THR A 40 0.55 -15.78 17.60
CA THR A 40 -0.31 -16.86 18.15
C THR A 40 -1.76 -16.41 18.34
N ASN A 41 -2.04 -15.11 18.22
CA ASN A 41 -3.39 -14.55 18.35
C ASN A 41 -4.16 -14.74 17.02
N GLN A 42 -5.23 -15.53 17.05
CA GLN A 42 -6.01 -15.88 15.86
C GLN A 42 -6.80 -14.69 15.28
N GLU A 43 -7.26 -13.76 16.11
CA GLU A 43 -7.97 -12.57 15.65
C GLU A 43 -7.01 -11.64 14.91
N LEU A 44 -5.84 -11.36 15.51
CA LEU A 44 -4.76 -10.62 14.85
C LEU A 44 -4.32 -11.31 13.56
N LYS A 45 -4.17 -12.64 13.59
CA LYS A 45 -3.80 -13.40 12.40
C LYS A 45 -4.81 -13.22 11.27
N SER A 46 -6.10 -13.27 11.59
CA SER A 46 -7.17 -13.09 10.60
C SER A 46 -7.15 -11.68 10.02
N ALA A 47 -7.01 -10.66 10.87
CA ALA A 47 -6.93 -9.26 10.44
C ALA A 47 -5.70 -8.98 9.56
N PHE A 48 -4.53 -9.52 9.92
CA PHE A 48 -3.32 -9.37 9.10
C PHE A 48 -3.42 -10.14 7.77
N MET A 49 -4.10 -11.29 7.72
CA MET A 49 -4.36 -12.01 6.47
C MET A 49 -5.33 -11.25 5.56
N ASP A 50 -6.38 -10.65 6.12
CA ASP A 50 -7.30 -9.81 5.34
C ASP A 50 -6.57 -8.57 4.79
N CYS A 51 -5.79 -7.90 5.63
CA CYS A 51 -4.86 -6.85 5.20
C CYS A 51 -3.90 -7.29 4.07
N ALA A 52 -3.32 -8.49 4.18
CA ALA A 52 -2.45 -9.04 3.14
C ALA A 52 -3.19 -9.21 1.81
N SER A 53 -4.43 -9.72 1.84
CA SER A 53 -5.28 -9.80 0.65
C SER A 53 -5.57 -8.42 0.06
N LYS A 54 -5.85 -7.41 0.89
CA LYS A 54 -6.07 -6.03 0.42
C LYS A 54 -4.82 -5.44 -0.24
N TYR A 55 -3.63 -5.67 0.31
CA TYR A 55 -2.37 -5.23 -0.31
C TYR A 55 -2.04 -5.98 -1.60
N HIS A 56 -2.43 -7.25 -1.72
CA HIS A 56 -2.37 -7.97 -2.99
C HIS A 56 -3.26 -7.28 -4.05
N SER A 57 -4.53 -7.02 -3.73
CA SER A 57 -5.45 -6.30 -4.64
C SER A 57 -4.99 -4.85 -4.91
N ALA A 58 -4.37 -4.18 -3.94
CA ALA A 58 -3.77 -2.87 -4.15
C ALA A 58 -2.64 -2.94 -5.17
N ASN A 59 -1.77 -3.96 -5.10
CA ASN A 59 -0.68 -4.14 -6.07
C ASN A 59 -1.20 -4.43 -7.48
N GLU A 60 -2.27 -5.22 -7.61
CA GLU A 60 -2.95 -5.44 -8.89
C GLU A 60 -3.49 -4.11 -9.46
N ALA A 61 -4.12 -3.29 -8.64
CA ALA A 61 -4.59 -1.97 -9.05
C ALA A 61 -3.43 -1.04 -9.45
N VAL A 62 -2.31 -1.01 -8.72
CA VAL A 62 -1.12 -0.22 -9.12
C VAL A 62 -0.53 -0.74 -10.43
N THR A 63 -0.52 -2.05 -10.64
CA THR A 63 -0.06 -2.67 -11.90
C THR A 63 -0.96 -2.26 -13.06
N ASN A 64 -2.28 -2.26 -12.87
CA ASN A 64 -3.23 -1.77 -13.86
C ASN A 64 -3.05 -0.27 -14.12
N ALA A 65 -2.77 0.52 -13.09
CA ALA A 65 -2.46 1.94 -13.24
C ALA A 65 -1.22 2.16 -14.11
N LEU A 66 -0.21 1.29 -14.00
CA LEU A 66 0.98 1.35 -14.84
C LEU A 66 0.66 1.07 -16.30
N PHE A 67 -0.17 0.06 -16.58
CA PHE A 67 -0.64 -0.24 -17.93
C PHE A 67 -1.42 0.95 -18.52
N ASP A 68 -2.39 1.48 -17.79
CA ASP A 68 -3.17 2.66 -18.20
C ASP A 68 -2.27 3.88 -18.42
N TRP A 69 -1.24 4.09 -17.59
CA TRP A 69 -0.30 5.19 -17.73
C TRP A 69 0.56 5.06 -18.99
N GLN A 70 0.99 3.84 -19.33
CA GLN A 70 1.76 3.55 -20.55
C GLN A 70 0.91 3.75 -21.82
N ASP A 71 -0.40 3.53 -21.74
CA ASP A 71 -1.37 3.81 -22.82
C ASP A 71 -1.81 5.28 -22.87
N ALA A 72 -1.21 6.16 -22.06
CA ALA A 72 -1.61 7.57 -21.88
C ALA A 72 -3.07 7.76 -21.40
N SER A 73 -3.69 6.72 -20.85
CA SER A 73 -5.00 6.76 -20.20
C SER A 73 -4.88 7.24 -18.75
N TYR A 74 -4.43 8.48 -18.56
CA TYR A 74 -4.08 9.03 -17.24
C TYR A 74 -5.26 9.08 -16.26
N THR A 75 -6.49 9.23 -16.77
CA THR A 75 -7.70 9.21 -15.93
C THR A 75 -7.94 7.81 -15.36
N ASN A 76 -7.79 6.76 -16.18
CA ASN A 76 -7.91 5.38 -15.72
C ASN A 76 -6.79 5.03 -14.75
N ALA A 77 -5.55 5.42 -15.07
CA ALA A 77 -4.42 5.25 -14.16
C ALA A 77 -4.69 5.89 -12.79
N SER A 78 -5.22 7.12 -12.76
CA SER A 78 -5.61 7.80 -11.52
C SER A 78 -6.72 7.06 -10.75
N ASN A 79 -7.72 6.52 -11.45
CA ASN A 79 -8.78 5.73 -10.83
C ASN A 79 -8.22 4.47 -10.18
N GLN A 80 -7.32 3.77 -10.87
CA GLN A 80 -6.66 2.57 -10.34
C GLN A 80 -5.79 2.88 -9.10
N ILE A 81 -5.04 3.99 -9.10
CA ILE A 81 -4.31 4.44 -7.90
C ILE A 81 -5.26 4.76 -6.75
N THR A 82 -6.42 5.34 -7.03
CA THR A 82 -7.44 5.62 -6.00
C THR A 82 -7.97 4.32 -5.38
N VAL A 83 -8.20 3.29 -6.18
CA VAL A 83 -8.58 1.95 -5.70
C VAL A 83 -7.49 1.35 -4.81
N ALA A 84 -6.22 1.41 -5.23
CA ALA A 84 -5.10 0.93 -4.43
C ALA A 84 -5.00 1.64 -3.07
N LEU A 85 -5.19 2.96 -3.05
CA LEU A 85 -5.21 3.75 -1.82
C LEU A 85 -6.37 3.36 -0.90
N GLN A 86 -7.54 3.02 -1.45
CA GLN A 86 -8.68 2.58 -0.66
C GLN A 86 -8.38 1.27 0.06
N TYR A 87 -7.80 0.28 -0.62
CA TYR A 87 -7.39 -0.98 0.00
C TYR A 87 -6.38 -0.77 1.15
N SER A 88 -5.39 0.11 0.96
CA SER A 88 -4.43 0.46 2.01
C SER A 88 -5.11 1.09 3.23
N ARG A 89 -6.08 1.98 3.02
CA ARG A 89 -6.88 2.60 4.10
C ARG A 89 -7.75 1.60 4.83
N ASP A 90 -8.44 0.72 4.09
CA ASP A 90 -9.32 -0.29 4.67
C ASP A 90 -8.54 -1.24 5.58
N CYS A 91 -7.34 -1.66 5.16
CA CYS A 91 -6.42 -2.40 6.02
C CYS A 91 -6.02 -1.59 7.27
N GLY A 92 -5.69 -0.31 7.12
CA GLY A 92 -5.33 0.55 8.25
C GLY A 92 -6.46 0.68 9.28
N VAL A 93 -7.71 0.84 8.84
CA VAL A 93 -8.88 0.91 9.72
C VAL A 93 -9.12 -0.40 10.45
N GLU A 94 -8.96 -1.53 9.76
CA GLU A 94 -9.10 -2.86 10.35
C GLU A 94 -8.06 -3.09 11.47
N LEU A 95 -6.79 -2.76 11.22
CA LEU A 95 -5.73 -2.93 12.21
C LEU A 95 -5.83 -1.96 13.39
N GLN A 96 -6.45 -0.78 13.22
CA GLN A 96 -6.69 0.15 14.32
C GLN A 96 -7.55 -0.46 15.44
N GLY A 97 -8.47 -1.39 15.10
CA GLY A 97 -9.28 -2.10 16.08
C GLY A 97 -8.47 -2.99 17.03
N TYR A 98 -7.23 -3.32 16.65
CA TYR A 98 -6.32 -4.16 17.42
C TYR A 98 -5.15 -3.40 18.02
N ASN A 99 -5.05 -2.10 17.75
CA ASN A 99 -4.03 -1.26 18.37
C ASN A 99 -4.40 -1.13 19.86
N PRO A 100 -3.52 -1.48 20.82
CA PRO A 100 -3.80 -1.19 22.21
C PRO A 100 -4.05 0.31 22.31
N SER A 101 -5.18 0.71 22.91
CA SER A 101 -5.40 2.11 23.32
C SER A 101 -4.09 2.60 23.90
N PRO A 102 -3.54 3.75 23.48
CA PRO A 102 -2.34 4.28 24.11
C PRO A 102 -2.69 4.36 25.59
N SER A 103 -2.11 3.45 26.38
CA SER A 103 -2.09 3.60 27.81
C SER A 103 -1.53 4.99 28.00
N SER A 104 -2.37 5.86 28.54
CA SER A 104 -2.07 7.26 28.80
C SER A 104 -0.60 7.36 29.20
N CYS A 105 0.22 8.01 28.38
CA CYS A 105 1.45 8.62 28.85
C CYS A 105 1.00 9.73 29.82
N ARG A 106 0.57 9.30 31.00
CA ARG A 106 0.31 10.11 32.17
C ARG A 106 1.70 10.37 32.74
N TRP A 107 2.31 11.44 32.27
CA TRP A 107 3.40 12.05 32.99
C TRP A 107 2.75 12.81 34.14
N ASP A 108 2.81 12.23 35.34
CA ASP A 108 2.63 12.98 36.59
C ASP A 108 3.69 14.08 36.69
#